data_AF-A0A0V0SFI6-F1
#
_entry.id   AF-A0A0V0SFI6-F1
#
_cell.length_a   1.000
_cell.length_b   1.000
_cell.length_c   1.000
_cell.angle_alpha   90.00
_cell.angle_beta   90.00
_cell.angle_gamma   90.00
#
_symmetry.space_group_name_H-M   'P 1'
#
loop_
_entity.id
_entity.type
_entity.pdbx_description
1 polymer ?
#
loop_
_entity_poly.entity_id
_entity_poly.type
_entity_poly.pdbx_seq_one_letter_code
_entity_poly.pdbx_strand_id
1 'polypeptide(L)'
;LYKMAAASLRRGFCNICAKSYNVLHLWRCLSSKCEENLQSVCQQRITWLENDPDGSVTFDISSTITEQFGMLHETTNQLSGALNEIEEYLFKLDALYNLSVQSGDGVLNNLIQKVKCALGEIIPHLKMDLKCKRAIIEELGFARTKCMVIVCLTAWIHEPYFPKMMCTSLLQILQNVDSKLSSS
;
A
#
# COMPACT_ATOMS: atom_id res chain seq x y z
N LEU A 1 12.24 38.60 -6.02
CA LEU A 1 11.39 38.03 -4.94
C LEU A 1 10.44 36.94 -5.47
N TYR A 2 9.54 37.23 -6.44
CA TYR A 2 8.62 36.22 -7.00
C TYR A 2 9.28 34.96 -7.62
N LYS A 3 10.41 35.10 -8.35
CA LYS A 3 11.13 33.96 -8.95
C LYS A 3 11.71 32.98 -7.91
N MET A 4 12.13 33.46 -6.73
CA MET A 4 12.65 32.59 -5.66
C MET A 4 11.54 31.78 -4.98
N ALA A 5 10.34 32.35 -4.86
CA ALA A 5 9.18 31.64 -4.33
C ALA A 5 8.72 30.51 -5.26
N ALA A 6 8.66 30.77 -6.58
CA ALA A 6 8.28 29.75 -7.57
C ALA A 6 9.26 28.56 -7.63
N ALA A 7 10.57 28.82 -7.60
CA ALA A 7 11.58 27.76 -7.57
C ALA A 7 11.51 26.90 -6.30
N SER A 8 11.20 27.52 -5.15
CA SER A 8 11.00 26.82 -3.89
C SER A 8 9.76 25.91 -3.94
N LEU A 9 8.64 26.41 -4.49
CA LEU A 9 7.40 25.63 -4.64
C LEU A 9 7.58 24.43 -5.58
N ARG A 10 8.23 24.63 -6.74
CA ARG A 10 8.55 23.54 -7.67
C ARG A 10 9.41 22.47 -6.99
N ARG A 11 10.46 22.86 -6.25
CA ARG A 11 11.29 21.91 -5.49
C ARG A 11 10.49 21.17 -4.43
N GLY A 12 9.62 21.87 -3.71
CA GLY A 12 8.70 21.27 -2.74
C GLY A 12 7.80 20.21 -3.39
N PHE A 13 7.24 20.52 -4.55
CA PHE A 13 6.42 19.58 -5.32
C PHE A 13 7.20 18.35 -5.77
N CYS A 14 8.39 18.53 -6.37
CA CYS A 14 9.25 17.41 -6.80
C CYS A 14 9.59 16.49 -5.63
N ASN A 15 9.93 17.07 -4.47
CA ASN A 15 10.24 16.30 -3.25
C ASN A 15 9.03 15.47 -2.79
N ILE A 16 7.83 16.05 -2.78
CA ILE A 16 6.61 15.31 -2.43
C ILE A 16 6.33 14.20 -3.46
N CYS A 17 6.53 14.46 -4.75
CA CYS A 17 6.34 13.45 -5.78
C CYS A 17 7.32 12.27 -5.62
N ALA A 18 8.59 12.56 -5.38
CA ALA A 18 9.61 11.53 -5.14
C ALA A 18 9.29 10.69 -3.90
N LYS A 19 8.86 11.32 -2.81
CA LYS A 19 8.44 10.61 -1.59
C LYS A 19 7.19 9.77 -1.81
N SER A 20 6.18 10.31 -2.50
CA SER A 20 4.97 9.57 -2.88
C SER A 20 5.31 8.36 -3.74
N TYR A 21 6.24 8.50 -4.69
CA TYR A 21 6.73 7.41 -5.52
C TYR A 21 7.38 6.32 -4.68
N ASN A 22 8.29 6.70 -3.77
CA ASN A 22 9.00 5.74 -2.91
C ASN A 22 8.05 4.96 -2.02
N VAL A 23 7.06 5.62 -1.43
CA VAL A 23 6.06 4.96 -0.56
C VAL A 23 5.13 4.05 -1.35
N LEU A 24 4.68 4.45 -2.53
CA LEU A 24 3.87 3.58 -3.40
C LEU A 24 4.66 2.39 -3.93
N HIS A 25 5.95 2.58 -4.21
CA HIS A 25 6.83 1.47 -4.55
C HIS A 25 7.01 0.52 -3.35
N LEU A 26 7.25 1.06 -2.15
CA LEU A 26 7.35 0.28 -0.93
C LEU A 26 6.06 -0.52 -0.69
N TRP A 27 4.88 0.11 -0.85
CA TRP A 27 3.59 -0.56 -0.78
C TRP A 27 3.53 -1.77 -1.71
N ARG A 28 3.96 -1.63 -2.97
CA ARG A 28 3.99 -2.75 -3.92
C ARG A 28 4.89 -3.88 -3.45
N CYS A 29 6.07 -3.57 -2.94
CA CYS A 29 7.00 -4.57 -2.42
C CYS A 29 6.43 -5.30 -1.20
N LEU A 30 5.86 -4.55 -0.26
CA LEU A 30 5.21 -5.09 0.94
C LEU A 30 3.99 -5.95 0.59
N SER A 31 3.20 -5.55 -0.41
CA SER A 31 2.07 -6.34 -0.89
C SER A 31 2.50 -7.70 -1.42
N SER A 32 3.56 -7.74 -2.24
CA SER A 32 4.16 -9.01 -2.70
C SER A 32 4.69 -9.84 -1.52
N LYS A 33 5.34 -9.20 -0.55
CA LYS A 33 5.86 -9.89 0.63
C LYS A 33 4.75 -10.48 1.50
N CYS A 34 3.63 -9.78 1.66
CA CYS A 34 2.45 -10.32 2.33
C CYS A 34 1.90 -11.55 1.60
N GLU A 35 1.88 -11.56 0.27
CA GLU A 35 1.44 -12.71 -0.52
C GLU A 35 2.32 -13.94 -0.28
N GLU A 36 3.64 -13.77 -0.29
CA GLU A 36 4.60 -14.84 0.05
C GLU A 36 4.38 -15.37 1.47
N ASN A 37 4.26 -14.47 2.45
CA ASN A 37 4.04 -14.83 3.85
C ASN A 37 2.69 -15.55 4.04
N LEU A 38 1.63 -15.09 3.36
CA LEU A 38 0.32 -15.72 3.41
C LEU A 38 0.36 -17.14 2.85
N GLN A 39 1.01 -17.35 1.69
CA GLN A 39 1.16 -18.68 1.10
C GLN A 39 1.89 -19.63 2.07
N SER A 40 2.98 -19.15 2.70
CA SER A 40 3.71 -19.90 3.72
C SER A 40 2.81 -20.29 4.91
N VAL A 41 2.08 -19.33 5.48
CA VAL A 41 1.14 -19.58 6.59
C VAL A 41 0.05 -20.58 6.19
N CYS A 42 -0.57 -20.39 5.02
CA CYS A 42 -1.63 -21.27 4.54
C CYS A 42 -1.12 -22.69 4.32
N GLN A 43 0.06 -22.86 3.72
CA GLN A 43 0.66 -24.17 3.50
C GLN A 43 0.93 -24.88 4.83
N GLN A 44 1.55 -24.21 5.80
CA GLN A 44 1.82 -24.80 7.12
C GLN A 44 0.53 -25.15 7.85
N ARG A 45 -0.49 -24.28 7.77
CA ARG A 45 -1.78 -24.50 8.40
C ARG A 45 -2.52 -25.70 7.78
N ILE A 46 -2.49 -25.84 6.46
CA ILE A 46 -3.04 -27.00 5.76
C ILE A 46 -2.30 -28.26 6.22
N THR A 47 -0.97 -28.29 6.13
CA THR A 47 -0.14 -29.44 6.58
C THR A 47 -0.48 -29.85 8.01
N TRP A 48 -0.65 -28.91 8.92
CA TRP A 48 -1.05 -29.20 10.29
C TRP A 48 -2.44 -29.83 10.39
N LEU A 49 -3.44 -29.26 9.70
CA LEU A 49 -4.80 -29.80 9.64
C LEU A 49 -4.88 -31.17 8.95
N GLU A 50 -3.89 -31.58 8.14
CA GLU A 50 -3.84 -32.94 7.61
C GLU A 50 -3.33 -33.96 8.61
N ASN A 51 -2.47 -33.52 9.54
CA ASN A 51 -1.78 -34.38 10.51
C ASN A 51 -2.51 -34.48 11.86
N ASP A 52 -3.55 -33.67 12.12
CA ASP A 52 -4.44 -33.78 13.29
C ASP A 52 -5.94 -33.80 12.88
N PRO A 53 -6.45 -34.91 12.34
CA PRO A 53 -7.83 -35.04 11.89
C PRO A 53 -8.87 -35.09 13.02
N ASP A 54 -8.46 -35.44 14.25
CA ASP A 54 -9.34 -35.64 15.40
C ASP A 54 -9.34 -34.46 16.40
N GLY A 55 -8.50 -33.43 16.17
CA GLY A 55 -8.39 -32.25 17.03
C GLY A 55 -7.87 -32.55 18.45
N SER A 56 -7.21 -33.70 18.61
CA SER A 56 -6.74 -34.22 19.90
C SER A 56 -5.34 -33.73 20.27
N VAL A 57 -4.60 -33.22 19.28
CA VAL A 57 -3.33 -32.54 19.51
C VAL A 57 -3.69 -31.13 19.97
N THR A 58 -3.66 -30.92 21.30
CA THR A 58 -3.61 -29.57 21.86
C THR A 58 -2.61 -28.77 21.05
N PHE A 59 -3.07 -27.65 20.49
CA PHE A 59 -2.31 -26.70 19.71
C PHE A 59 -1.16 -26.15 20.58
N ASP A 60 -0.12 -26.96 20.79
CA ASP A 60 1.21 -26.46 20.97
C ASP A 60 1.51 -25.85 19.61
N ILE A 61 1.18 -24.57 19.53
CA ILE A 61 1.70 -23.63 18.57
C ILE A 61 3.14 -24.08 18.30
N SER A 62 3.38 -24.75 17.18
CA SER A 62 4.77 -24.90 16.75
C SER A 62 5.24 -23.46 16.61
N SER A 63 6.32 -23.11 17.31
CA SER A 63 6.86 -21.74 17.33
C SER A 63 6.91 -21.12 15.94
N THR A 64 7.12 -21.96 14.92
CA THR A 64 7.10 -21.66 13.49
C THR A 64 5.78 -21.09 12.96
N ILE A 65 4.60 -21.67 13.25
CA ILE A 65 3.34 -21.14 12.70
C ILE A 65 3.04 -19.76 13.29
N THR A 66 3.24 -19.58 14.60
CA THR A 66 3.05 -18.27 15.24
C THR A 66 4.08 -17.24 14.79
N GLU A 67 5.33 -17.64 14.55
CA GLU A 67 6.33 -16.78 13.94
C GLU A 67 5.91 -16.32 12.54
N GLN A 68 5.40 -17.22 11.70
CA GLN A 68 4.92 -16.89 10.35
C GLN A 68 3.69 -15.96 10.36
N PHE A 69 2.73 -16.20 11.27
CA PHE A 69 1.64 -15.25 11.50
C PHE A 69 2.17 -13.89 11.99
N GLY A 70 3.18 -13.89 12.86
CA GLY A 70 3.87 -12.69 13.31
C GLY A 70 4.46 -11.89 12.15
N MET A 71 5.16 -12.54 11.23
CA MET A 71 5.71 -11.91 10.03
C MET A 71 4.61 -11.36 9.11
N LEU A 72 3.48 -12.07 8.96
CA LEU A 72 2.34 -11.62 8.16
C LEU A 72 1.67 -10.39 8.78
N HIS A 73 1.49 -10.37 10.11
CA HIS A 73 0.99 -9.21 10.85
C HIS A 73 1.95 -8.02 10.76
N GLU A 74 3.26 -8.24 10.92
CA GLU A 74 4.26 -7.19 10.83
C GLU A 74 4.26 -6.53 9.44
N THR A 75 4.28 -7.34 8.38
CA THR A 75 4.26 -6.82 7.00
C THR A 75 2.96 -6.04 6.72
N THR A 76 1.84 -6.50 7.26
CA THR A 76 0.55 -5.80 7.15
C THR A 76 0.54 -4.48 7.95
N ASN A 77 1.24 -4.42 9.09
CA ASN A 77 1.42 -3.17 9.83
C ASN A 77 2.33 -2.18 9.09
N GLN A 78 3.37 -2.67 8.40
CA GLN A 78 4.20 -1.84 7.53
C GLN A 78 3.38 -1.24 6.36
N LEU A 79 2.43 -1.99 5.78
CA LEU A 79 1.47 -1.44 4.81
C LEU A 79 0.65 -0.30 5.43
N SER A 80 0.18 -0.46 6.67
CA SER A 80 -0.51 0.62 7.39
C SER A 80 0.35 1.88 7.56
N GLY A 81 1.64 1.73 7.83
CA GLY A 81 2.58 2.85 7.91
C GLY A 81 2.72 3.57 6.56
N ALA A 82 2.92 2.81 5.49
CA ALA A 82 2.98 3.34 4.13
C ALA A 82 1.67 4.06 3.73
N LEU A 83 0.51 3.56 4.16
CA LEU A 83 -0.78 4.23 3.94
C LEU A 83 -0.82 5.62 4.61
N ASN A 84 -0.44 5.69 5.88
CA ASN A 84 -0.45 6.95 6.62
C ASN A 84 0.49 7.98 5.97
N GLU A 85 1.67 7.55 5.51
CA GLU A 85 2.60 8.43 4.79
C GLU A 85 2.00 8.97 3.48
N ILE A 86 1.30 8.13 2.70
CA ILE A 86 0.71 8.58 1.44
C ILE A 86 -0.43 9.59 1.66
N GLU A 87 -1.19 9.42 2.75
CA GLU A 87 -2.22 10.38 3.16
C GLU A 87 -1.60 11.72 3.59
N GLU A 88 -0.49 11.68 4.31
CA GLU A 88 0.25 12.87 4.69
C GLU A 88 0.77 13.62 3.45
N TYR A 89 1.24 12.91 2.43
CA TYR A 89 1.66 13.53 1.16
C TYR A 89 0.49 14.15 0.40
N LEU A 90 -0.69 13.54 0.40
CA LEU A 90 -1.90 14.15 -0.16
C LEU A 90 -2.22 15.49 0.54
N PHE A 91 -2.19 15.50 1.88
CA PHE A 91 -2.39 16.72 2.66
C PHE A 91 -1.34 17.80 2.36
N LYS A 92 -0.07 17.41 2.21
CA LYS A 92 1.01 18.35 1.82
C LYS A 92 0.80 18.90 0.41
N LEU A 93 0.26 18.11 -0.53
CA LEU A 93 -0.09 18.58 -1.87
C LEU A 93 -1.24 19.59 -1.84
N ASP A 94 -2.23 19.42 -0.96
CA ASP A 94 -3.29 20.41 -0.76
C ASP A 94 -2.73 21.76 -0.31
N ALA A 95 -1.85 21.75 0.69
CA ALA A 95 -1.19 22.96 1.16
C ALA A 95 -0.35 23.61 0.05
N LEU A 96 0.39 22.79 -0.72
CA LEU A 96 1.22 23.28 -1.81
C LEU A 96 0.41 23.86 -2.96
N TYR A 97 -0.74 23.27 -3.30
CA TYR A 97 -1.65 23.76 -4.32
C TYR A 97 -2.18 25.16 -3.99
N ASN A 98 -2.58 25.37 -2.73
CA ASN A 98 -3.07 26.68 -2.29
C ASN A 98 -2.00 27.77 -2.40
N LEU A 99 -0.74 27.43 -2.12
CA LEU A 99 0.40 28.34 -2.29
C LEU A 99 0.75 28.56 -3.77
N SER A 100 0.67 27.52 -4.60
CA SER A 100 1.00 27.61 -6.01
C SER A 100 -0.02 28.45 -6.79
N VAL A 101 -1.30 28.38 -6.44
CA VAL A 101 -2.34 29.24 -7.03
C VAL A 101 -2.02 30.73 -6.85
N GLN A 102 -1.50 31.12 -5.69
CA GLN A 102 -1.08 32.51 -5.41
C GLN A 102 0.16 32.92 -6.21
N SER A 103 0.98 31.97 -6.64
CA SER A 103 2.20 32.25 -7.42
C SER A 103 1.93 32.51 -8.91
N GLY A 104 0.74 32.13 -9.41
CA GLY A 104 0.37 32.26 -10.83
C GLY A 104 1.00 31.23 -11.78
N ASP A 105 1.75 30.24 -11.27
CA ASP A 105 2.36 29.17 -12.08
C ASP A 105 1.30 28.13 -12.50
N GLY A 106 0.64 28.37 -13.63
CA GLY A 106 -0.41 27.49 -14.15
C GLY A 106 0.07 26.07 -14.50
N VAL A 107 1.34 25.91 -14.88
CA VAL A 107 1.91 24.58 -15.16
C VAL A 107 2.04 23.80 -13.85
N LEU A 108 2.62 24.42 -12.82
CA LEU A 108 2.74 23.82 -11.50
C LEU A 108 1.37 23.48 -10.88
N ASN A 109 0.40 24.39 -10.98
CA ASN A 109 -0.97 24.16 -10.49
C ASN A 109 -1.60 22.91 -11.13
N ASN A 110 -1.50 22.79 -12.45
CA ASN A 110 -2.03 21.65 -13.18
C ASN A 110 -1.36 20.33 -12.79
N LEU A 111 -0.03 20.33 -12.60
CA LEU A 111 0.70 19.14 -12.19
C LEU A 111 0.37 18.73 -10.75
N ILE A 112 0.33 19.67 -9.81
CA ILE A 112 -0.07 19.40 -8.42
C ILE A 112 -1.48 18.82 -8.39
N GLN A 113 -2.44 19.44 -9.09
CA GLN A 113 -3.81 18.94 -9.13
C GLN A 113 -3.89 17.53 -9.72
N LYS A 114 -3.12 17.23 -10.76
CA LYS A 114 -3.08 15.89 -11.35
C LYS A 114 -2.59 14.83 -10.38
N VAL A 115 -1.49 15.10 -9.67
CA VAL A 115 -0.93 14.16 -8.67
C VAL A 115 -1.89 14.01 -7.49
N LYS A 116 -2.44 15.13 -7.00
CA LYS A 116 -3.45 15.15 -5.93
C LYS A 116 -4.66 14.30 -6.27
N CYS A 117 -5.26 14.46 -7.46
CA CYS A 117 -6.41 13.66 -7.87
C CYS A 117 -6.06 12.17 -7.91
N ALA A 118 -4.94 11.81 -8.52
CA ALA A 118 -4.53 10.41 -8.62
C ALA A 118 -4.23 9.77 -7.24
N LEU A 119 -3.67 10.52 -6.30
CA LEU A 119 -3.49 10.07 -4.91
C LEU A 119 -4.84 9.97 -4.16
N GLY A 120 -5.72 10.95 -4.34
CA GLY A 120 -7.06 10.95 -3.74
C GLY A 120 -7.92 9.79 -4.25
N GLU A 121 -7.74 9.38 -5.50
CA GLU A 121 -8.37 8.20 -6.08
C GLU A 121 -7.80 6.91 -5.49
N ILE A 122 -6.48 6.78 -5.34
CA ILE A 122 -5.87 5.51 -4.93
C ILE A 122 -6.03 5.20 -3.44
N ILE A 123 -5.97 6.22 -2.56
CA ILE A 123 -5.97 6.04 -1.10
C ILE A 123 -7.18 5.23 -0.59
N PRO A 124 -8.44 5.50 -1.01
CA PRO A 124 -9.59 4.69 -0.62
C PRO A 124 -9.44 3.20 -0.97
N HIS A 125 -8.80 2.89 -2.10
CA HIS A 125 -8.55 1.51 -2.49
C HIS A 125 -7.49 0.85 -1.62
N LEU A 126 -6.40 1.56 -1.30
CA LEU A 126 -5.37 1.07 -0.37
C LEU A 126 -5.93 0.83 1.04
N LYS A 127 -6.84 1.69 1.50
CA LYS A 127 -7.58 1.49 2.76
C LYS A 127 -8.41 0.22 2.77
N MET A 128 -9.20 0.01 1.71
CA MET A 128 -10.04 -1.17 1.61
C MET A 128 -9.19 -2.44 1.52
N ASP A 129 -8.16 -2.41 0.68
CA ASP A 129 -7.17 -3.49 0.52
C ASP A 129 -6.56 -3.90 1.88
N LEU A 130 -6.07 -2.93 2.65
CA LEU A 130 -5.52 -3.20 3.99
C LEU A 130 -6.56 -3.76 4.97
N LYS A 131 -7.80 -3.27 4.91
CA LYS A 131 -8.89 -3.74 5.76
C LYS A 131 -9.24 -5.20 5.46
N CYS A 132 -9.37 -5.55 4.18
CA CYS A 132 -9.69 -6.90 3.77
C CYS A 132 -8.56 -7.88 4.11
N LYS A 133 -7.30 -7.49 3.88
CA LYS A 133 -6.12 -8.25 4.32
C LYS A 133 -6.13 -8.56 5.81
N ARG A 134 -6.40 -7.55 6.67
CA ARG A 134 -6.50 -7.76 8.12
C ARG A 134 -7.59 -8.76 8.48
N ALA A 135 -8.78 -8.62 7.89
CA ALA A 135 -9.88 -9.54 8.13
C ALA A 135 -9.54 -10.98 7.72
N ILE A 136 -8.85 -11.17 6.59
CA ILE A 136 -8.42 -12.50 6.15
C ILE A 136 -7.41 -13.11 7.12
N ILE A 137 -6.45 -12.32 7.63
CA ILE A 137 -5.47 -12.83 8.62
C ILE A 137 -6.19 -13.30 9.89
N GLU A 138 -7.16 -12.52 10.38
CA GLU A 138 -7.96 -12.88 11.55
C GLU A 138 -8.70 -14.20 11.31
N GLU A 139 -9.44 -14.33 10.21
CA GLU A 139 -10.16 -15.55 9.84
C GLU A 139 -9.23 -16.76 9.65
N LEU A 140 -8.06 -16.55 9.05
CA LEU A 140 -7.05 -17.59 8.85
C LEU A 140 -6.52 -18.13 10.19
N GLY A 141 -6.36 -17.26 11.20
CA GLY A 141 -5.97 -17.65 12.55
C GLY A 141 -6.98 -18.59 13.23
N PHE A 142 -8.27 -18.42 12.92
CA PHE A 142 -9.35 -19.25 13.47
C PHE A 142 -9.79 -20.41 12.57
N ALA A 143 -9.22 -20.53 11.36
CA ALA A 143 -9.58 -21.56 10.41
C ALA A 143 -9.34 -22.97 11.00
N ARG A 144 -10.42 -23.75 11.10
CA ARG A 144 -10.44 -25.13 11.63
C ARG A 144 -10.40 -26.21 10.55
N THR A 145 -10.54 -25.83 9.28
CA THR A 145 -10.60 -26.77 8.16
C THR A 145 -9.72 -26.29 7.01
N LYS A 146 -9.18 -27.23 6.23
CA LYS A 146 -8.37 -26.92 5.05
C LYS A 146 -9.15 -26.09 4.03
N CYS A 147 -10.44 -26.40 3.88
CA CYS A 147 -11.35 -25.64 3.02
C CYS A 147 -11.40 -24.16 3.43
N MET A 148 -11.49 -23.87 4.74
CA MET A 148 -11.49 -22.48 5.22
C MET A 148 -10.15 -21.78 4.94
N VAL A 149 -9.02 -22.48 5.14
CA VAL A 149 -7.69 -21.94 4.80
C VAL A 149 -7.58 -21.61 3.30
N ILE A 150 -8.06 -22.50 2.43
CA ILE A 150 -8.08 -22.29 0.98
C ILE A 150 -8.99 -21.12 0.60
N VAL A 151 -10.15 -20.97 1.26
CA VAL A 151 -11.05 -19.83 1.05
C VAL A 151 -10.35 -18.52 1.43
N CYS A 152 -9.65 -18.46 2.57
CA CYS A 152 -8.87 -17.29 2.97
C CYS A 152 -7.78 -16.94 1.95
N LEU A 153 -7.02 -17.93 1.48
CA LEU A 153 -5.99 -17.74 0.45
C LEU A 153 -6.60 -17.23 -0.86
N THR A 154 -7.71 -17.82 -1.29
CA THR A 154 -8.43 -17.45 -2.51
C THR A 154 -8.99 -16.02 -2.39
N ALA A 155 -9.58 -15.68 -1.25
CA ALA A 155 -10.09 -14.33 -0.98
C ALA A 155 -8.98 -13.29 -1.09
N TRP A 156 -7.76 -13.59 -0.64
CA TRP A 156 -6.64 -12.67 -0.73
C TRP A 156 -6.13 -12.49 -2.17
N ILE A 157 -6.02 -13.58 -2.93
CA ILE A 157 -5.53 -13.54 -4.32
C ILE A 157 -6.54 -12.87 -5.25
N HIS A 158 -7.84 -13.04 -4.98
CA HIS A 158 -8.94 -12.49 -5.77
C HIS A 158 -9.50 -11.17 -5.20
N GLU A 159 -8.93 -10.63 -4.12
CA GLU A 159 -9.16 -9.25 -3.71
C GLU A 159 -8.91 -8.33 -4.92
N PRO A 160 -9.69 -7.25 -5.06
CA PRO A 160 -9.81 -6.54 -6.32
C PRO A 160 -8.42 -6.15 -6.81
N TYR A 161 -8.02 -6.72 -7.96
CA TYR A 161 -6.76 -6.53 -8.69
C TYR A 161 -6.49 -5.06 -9.13
N PHE A 162 -7.28 -4.14 -8.58
CA PHE A 162 -7.44 -2.72 -8.89
C PHE A 162 -6.27 -1.82 -8.42
N PRO A 163 -5.64 -2.03 -7.25
CA PRO A 163 -4.53 -1.20 -6.78
C PRO A 163 -3.30 -1.27 -7.70
N LYS A 164 -3.03 -2.43 -8.33
CA LYS A 164 -1.79 -2.64 -9.08
C LYS A 164 -1.71 -1.81 -10.37
N MET A 165 -2.83 -1.69 -11.11
CA MET A 165 -2.87 -0.88 -12.32
C MET A 165 -2.88 0.62 -12.03
N MET A 166 -3.60 1.05 -10.98
CA MET A 166 -3.60 2.46 -10.56
C MET A 166 -2.26 2.88 -9.96
N CYS A 167 -1.63 2.03 -9.14
CA CYS A 167 -0.26 2.26 -8.65
C CYS A 167 0.70 2.41 -9.83
N THR A 168 0.64 1.55 -10.85
CA THR A 168 1.50 1.66 -12.03
C THR A 168 1.31 3.00 -12.76
N SER A 169 0.06 3.38 -12.99
CA SER A 169 -0.28 4.64 -13.67
C SER A 169 0.19 5.86 -12.87
N LEU A 170 0.00 5.83 -11.54
CA LEU A 170 0.45 6.88 -10.64
C LEU A 170 1.98 6.95 -10.56
N LEU A 171 2.68 5.82 -10.49
CA LEU A 171 4.14 5.79 -10.52
C LEU A 171 4.69 6.40 -11.81
N GLN A 172 4.05 6.13 -12.96
CA GLN A 172 4.40 6.79 -14.23
C GLN A 172 4.12 8.29 -14.20
N ILE A 173 3.00 8.73 -13.60
CA ILE A 173 2.71 10.16 -13.44
C ILE A 173 3.82 10.83 -12.62
N LEU A 174 4.21 10.23 -11.50
CA LEU A 174 5.22 10.75 -10.57
C LEU A 174 6.62 10.81 -11.21
N GLN A 175 7.02 9.78 -11.97
CA GLN A 175 8.29 9.76 -12.70
C GLN A 175 8.38 10.86 -13.76
N ASN A 176 7.26 11.26 -14.35
CA ASN A 176 7.20 12.26 -15.41
C ASN A 176 7.10 13.71 -14.91
N VAL A 177 7.13 13.95 -13.59
CA VAL A 177 7.01 15.30 -13.03
C VAL A 177 8.24 16.16 -13.33
N ASP A 178 9.45 15.64 -13.07
CA ASP A 178 10.69 16.40 -13.25
C ASP A 178 10.94 16.76 -14.72
N SER A 179 10.63 15.86 -15.65
CA SER A 179 10.79 16.12 -17.10
C SER A 179 9.85 17.22 -17.60
N LYS A 180 8.63 17.30 -17.07
CA LYS A 180 7.65 18.35 -17.41
C LYS A 180 8.00 19.71 -16.82
N LEU A 181 8.54 19.74 -15.61
CA LEU A 181 8.96 20.99 -14.96
C LEU A 181 10.28 21.54 -15.51
N SER A 182 11.11 20.68 -16.10
CA SER A 182 12.40 21.10 -16.71
C SER A 182 12.25 21.61 -18.15
N SER A 183 11.12 21.32 -18.81
CA SER A 183 10.81 21.73 -20.19
C SER A 183 9.97 23.02 -20.27
N SER A 184 9.63 23.63 -19.12
CA SER A 184 8.78 24.82 -19.01
C SER A 184 9.36 25.92 -18.13
#